data_AF-A0A425D314-F1
#
_entry.id   AF-A0A425D314-F1
#
_cell.length_a   1.000
_cell.length_b   1.000
_cell.length_c   1.000
_cell.angle_alpha   90.00
_cell.angle_beta   90.00
_cell.angle_gamma   90.00
#
_symmetry.space_group_name_H-M   'P 1'
#
loop_
_entity.id
_entity.type
_entity.pdbx_description
1 polymer ?
#
loop_
_entity_poly.entity_id
_entity_poly.type
_entity_poly.pdbx_seq_one_letter_code
_entity_poly.pdbx_strand_id
1 'polypeptide(L)'
;MLLEVDDFIRCCQVFLVQGSAGSVEQKAAHDHLLLFQQVPTAWRVALQVLCESAGGNTTPEAALFISAQLVRHSVPRLEEHDQIQVRDHLLRYLQHSTAPGVRRSSNITPVDRLVCLGLASSVVHIKSGWSAWKQLLQDALLGNSAASSVGLQLLLEVLAGIPGELYSACSTAALHGLDVAPHLHSMVQQFQSQKLHVIQLVLDTLRSMPDAATAALVVLQNWGHDTMPLLCVEFGLHCLDLNDGY
;
A
#
# COMPACT_ATOMS: atom_id res chain seq x y z
N MET A 1 -26.11 5.49 -7.43
CA MET A 1 -26.55 5.23 -6.06
C MET A 1 -25.28 5.10 -5.22
N LEU A 2 -25.03 6.03 -4.29
CA LEU A 2 -23.93 5.89 -3.34
C LEU A 2 -24.40 4.89 -2.28
N LEU A 3 -23.66 3.81 -2.04
CA LEU A 3 -23.92 2.99 -0.86
C LEU A 3 -23.58 3.85 0.36
N GLU A 4 -24.51 3.94 1.31
CA GLU A 4 -24.18 4.45 2.63
C GLU A 4 -23.19 3.50 3.32
N VAL A 5 -22.44 4.00 4.30
CA VAL A 5 -21.37 3.25 4.98
C VAL A 5 -21.88 1.90 5.51
N ASP A 6 -23.05 1.89 6.14
CA ASP A 6 -23.66 0.69 6.71
C ASP A 6 -24.03 -0.34 5.65
N ASP A 7 -24.57 0.11 4.51
CA ASP A 7 -24.90 -0.75 3.38
C ASP A 7 -23.67 -1.36 2.74
N PHE A 8 -22.59 -0.59 2.62
CA PHE A 8 -21.30 -1.07 2.15
C PHE A 8 -20.73 -2.14 3.09
N ILE A 9 -20.71 -1.88 4.40
CA ILE A 9 -20.22 -2.83 5.42
C ILE A 9 -21.01 -4.14 5.35
N ARG A 10 -22.35 -4.05 5.28
CA ARG A 10 -23.23 -5.22 5.16
C ARG A 10 -22.92 -6.02 3.90
N CYS A 11 -22.78 -5.38 2.74
CA CYS A 11 -22.43 -6.07 1.50
C CYS A 11 -21.07 -6.79 1.60
N CYS A 12 -20.08 -6.16 2.23
CA CYS A 12 -18.76 -6.77 2.46
C CYS A 12 -18.87 -8.04 3.33
N GLN A 13 -19.65 -7.98 4.41
CA GLN A 13 -19.87 -9.14 5.29
C GLN A 13 -20.60 -10.28 4.59
N VAL A 14 -21.68 -9.98 3.85
CA VAL A 14 -22.44 -10.99 3.10
C VAL A 14 -21.58 -11.62 2.01
N PHE A 15 -20.80 -10.82 1.29
CA PHE A 15 -19.96 -11.32 0.21
C PHE A 15 -18.86 -12.28 0.71
N LEU A 16 -18.14 -11.92 1.78
CA LEU A 16 -16.95 -12.66 2.22
C LEU A 16 -17.20 -13.68 3.34
N VAL A 17 -18.19 -13.47 4.21
CA VAL A 17 -18.28 -14.23 5.49
C VAL A 17 -19.65 -14.84 5.72
N GLN A 18 -20.73 -14.07 5.55
CA GLN A 18 -22.08 -14.48 5.97
C GLN A 18 -22.89 -15.14 4.85
N GLY A 19 -22.58 -14.85 3.59
CA GLY A 19 -23.25 -15.45 2.44
C GLY A 19 -22.80 -16.88 2.23
N SER A 20 -23.76 -17.79 1.99
CA SER A 20 -23.43 -19.14 1.55
C SER A 20 -22.82 -19.10 0.15
N ALA A 21 -21.80 -19.91 -0.11
CA ALA A 21 -21.11 -19.94 -1.39
C ALA A 21 -22.09 -20.18 -2.55
N GLY A 22 -22.14 -19.24 -3.50
CA GLY A 22 -23.04 -19.31 -4.66
C GLY A 22 -24.50 -18.97 -4.37
N SER A 23 -24.82 -18.49 -3.16
CA SER A 23 -26.17 -18.04 -2.82
C SER A 23 -26.57 -16.78 -3.60
N VAL A 24 -27.89 -16.58 -3.74
CA VAL A 24 -28.46 -15.40 -4.39
C VAL A 24 -28.04 -14.13 -3.64
N GLU A 25 -27.99 -14.20 -2.31
CA GLU A 25 -27.61 -13.11 -1.43
C GLU A 25 -26.13 -12.74 -1.58
N GLN A 26 -25.24 -13.74 -1.64
CA GLN A 26 -23.81 -13.51 -1.88
C GLN A 26 -23.56 -12.88 -3.25
N LYS A 27 -24.26 -13.37 -4.28
CA LYS A 27 -24.16 -12.82 -5.65
C LYS A 27 -24.69 -11.38 -5.71
N ALA A 28 -25.83 -11.10 -5.09
CA ALA A 28 -26.37 -9.75 -5.03
C ALA A 28 -25.43 -8.78 -4.31
N ALA A 29 -24.84 -9.20 -3.19
CA ALA A 29 -23.83 -8.41 -2.48
C ALA A 29 -22.58 -8.15 -3.34
N HIS A 30 -22.12 -9.17 -4.08
CA HIS A 30 -21.02 -9.02 -5.04
C HIS A 30 -21.34 -8.01 -6.14
N ASP A 31 -22.51 -8.15 -6.79
CA ASP A 31 -22.95 -7.26 -7.88
C ASP A 31 -23.08 -5.81 -7.39
N HIS A 32 -23.60 -5.61 -6.16
CA HIS A 32 -23.64 -4.28 -5.53
C HIS A 32 -22.24 -3.70 -5.28
N LEU A 33 -21.30 -4.50 -4.76
CA LEU A 33 -19.92 -4.05 -4.55
C LEU A 33 -19.22 -3.73 -5.88
N LEU A 34 -19.46 -4.51 -6.93
CA LEU A 34 -18.94 -4.22 -8.27
C LEU A 34 -19.47 -2.89 -8.82
N LEU A 35 -20.77 -2.64 -8.72
CA LEU A 35 -21.37 -1.37 -9.13
C LEU A 35 -20.82 -0.21 -8.29
N PHE A 36 -20.64 -0.42 -6.99
CA PHE A 36 -20.09 0.57 -6.08
C PHE A 36 -18.66 0.96 -6.45
N GLN A 37 -17.80 0.00 -6.81
CA GLN A 37 -16.42 0.26 -7.24
C GLN A 37 -16.31 1.13 -8.50
N GLN A 38 -17.38 1.22 -9.32
CA GLN A 38 -17.41 2.11 -10.49
C GLN A 38 -17.71 3.56 -10.13
N VAL A 39 -18.13 3.85 -8.89
CA VAL A 39 -18.45 5.21 -8.46
C VAL A 39 -17.14 5.97 -8.17
N PRO A 40 -16.89 7.15 -8.79
CA PRO A 40 -15.62 7.88 -8.63
C PRO A 40 -15.27 8.26 -7.19
N THR A 41 -16.26 8.37 -6.31
CA THR A 41 -16.10 8.72 -4.90
C THR A 41 -16.20 7.54 -3.95
N ALA A 42 -16.26 6.29 -4.45
CA ALA A 42 -16.34 5.08 -3.62
C ALA A 42 -15.19 4.96 -2.61
N TRP A 43 -14.01 5.44 -2.99
CA TRP A 43 -12.83 5.47 -2.13
C TRP A 43 -13.03 6.29 -0.87
N ARG A 44 -13.90 7.32 -0.87
CA ARG A 44 -14.16 8.15 0.32
C ARG A 44 -14.89 7.37 1.40
N VAL A 45 -15.88 6.57 1.00
CA VAL A 45 -16.62 5.68 1.91
C VAL A 45 -15.70 4.59 2.45
N ALA A 46 -14.92 3.95 1.57
CA ALA A 46 -13.93 2.95 1.99
C ALA A 46 -12.88 3.54 2.96
N LEU A 47 -12.41 4.76 2.69
CA LEU A 47 -11.50 5.46 3.59
C LEU A 47 -12.17 5.78 4.94
N GLN A 48 -13.42 6.22 4.93
CA GLN A 48 -14.20 6.47 6.15
C GLN A 48 -14.32 5.21 7.01
N VAL A 49 -14.61 4.06 6.42
CA VAL A 49 -14.68 2.76 7.12
C VAL A 49 -13.36 2.42 7.83
N LEU A 50 -12.21 2.67 7.19
CA LEU A 50 -10.89 2.49 7.80
C LEU A 50 -10.69 3.48 8.96
N CYS A 51 -11.09 4.74 8.77
CA CYS A 51 -10.90 5.79 9.77
C CYS A 51 -11.75 5.57 11.03
N GLU A 52 -13.00 5.15 10.87
CA GLU A 52 -13.90 4.85 11.99
C GLU A 52 -13.36 3.69 12.84
N SER A 53 -12.77 2.68 12.19
CA SER A 53 -12.12 1.58 12.91
C SER A 53 -10.91 2.04 13.73
N ALA A 54 -10.08 2.93 13.18
CA ALA A 54 -8.98 3.55 13.93
C ALA A 54 -9.46 4.48 15.06
N GLY A 55 -10.73 4.89 15.04
CA GLY A 55 -11.40 5.62 16.12
C GLY A 55 -11.89 4.73 17.27
N GLY A 56 -11.69 3.40 17.19
CA GLY A 56 -12.14 2.44 18.19
C GLY A 56 -13.52 1.82 17.91
N ASN A 57 -14.13 2.12 16.77
CA ASN A 57 -15.37 1.46 16.36
C ASN A 57 -15.07 0.02 15.90
N THR A 58 -15.95 -0.91 16.27
CA THR A 58 -15.84 -2.30 15.85
C THR A 58 -16.33 -2.47 14.41
N THR A 59 -15.42 -2.28 13.46
CA THR A 59 -15.69 -2.55 12.04
C THR A 59 -15.38 -4.01 11.70
N PRO A 60 -16.24 -4.72 10.97
CA PRO A 60 -15.98 -6.10 10.55
C PRO A 60 -14.73 -6.22 9.67
N GLU A 61 -13.90 -7.25 9.89
CA GLU A 61 -12.65 -7.49 9.15
C GLU A 61 -12.85 -7.55 7.63
N ALA A 62 -13.96 -8.17 7.17
CA ALA A 62 -14.31 -8.24 5.76
C ALA A 62 -14.50 -6.85 5.13
N ALA A 63 -15.12 -5.92 5.85
CA ALA A 63 -15.28 -4.55 5.40
C ALA A 63 -13.95 -3.79 5.42
N LEU A 64 -13.11 -3.99 6.43
CA LEU A 64 -11.76 -3.41 6.48
C LEU A 64 -10.90 -3.88 5.32
N PHE A 65 -10.93 -5.18 5.00
CA PHE A 65 -10.18 -5.76 3.90
C PHE A 65 -10.59 -5.18 2.55
N ILE A 66 -11.89 -5.16 2.24
CA ILE A 66 -12.40 -4.61 0.98
C ILE A 66 -12.16 -3.11 0.91
N SER A 67 -12.31 -2.37 2.02
CA SER A 67 -12.00 -0.95 2.09
C SER A 67 -10.53 -0.66 1.78
N ALA A 68 -9.60 -1.36 2.44
CA ALA A 68 -8.17 -1.19 2.19
C ALA A 68 -7.81 -1.51 0.74
N GLN A 69 -8.41 -2.56 0.18
CA GLN A 69 -8.26 -2.89 -1.23
C GLN A 69 -8.77 -1.76 -2.13
N LEU A 70 -9.99 -1.25 -1.92
CA LEU A 70 -10.59 -0.22 -2.76
C LEU A 70 -9.79 1.09 -2.70
N VAL A 71 -9.37 1.50 -1.51
CA VAL A 71 -8.54 2.69 -1.30
C VAL A 71 -7.22 2.55 -2.07
N ARG A 72 -6.49 1.44 -1.90
CA ARG A 72 -5.23 1.17 -2.61
C ARG A 72 -5.39 1.32 -4.13
N HIS A 73 -6.39 0.65 -4.72
CA HIS A 73 -6.59 0.68 -6.17
C HIS A 73 -7.00 2.06 -6.71
N SER A 74 -7.52 2.92 -5.84
CA SER A 74 -7.96 4.26 -6.21
C SER A 74 -6.79 5.25 -6.28
N VAL A 75 -5.77 5.12 -5.41
CA VAL A 75 -4.66 6.08 -5.26
C VAL A 75 -4.06 6.57 -6.59
N PRO A 76 -3.67 5.69 -7.54
CA PRO A 76 -3.04 6.14 -8.80
C PRO A 76 -3.94 7.03 -9.68
N ARG A 77 -5.26 7.01 -9.44
CA ARG A 77 -6.28 7.70 -10.23
C ARG A 77 -6.79 8.98 -9.55
N LEU A 78 -6.34 9.25 -8.33
CA LEU A 78 -6.75 10.43 -7.59
C LEU A 78 -5.89 11.65 -7.96
N GLU A 79 -6.47 12.83 -7.77
CA GLU A 79 -5.72 14.09 -7.74
C GLU A 79 -4.79 14.13 -6.53
N GLU A 80 -3.68 14.87 -6.64
CA GLU A 80 -2.63 14.89 -5.60
C GLU A 80 -3.16 15.28 -4.21
N HIS A 81 -4.11 16.22 -4.14
CA HIS A 81 -4.78 16.58 -2.87
C HIS A 81 -5.45 15.37 -2.21
N ASP A 82 -6.17 14.57 -2.99
CA ASP A 82 -6.89 13.40 -2.50
C ASP A 82 -5.92 12.24 -2.20
N GLN A 83 -4.82 12.11 -2.95
CA GLN A 83 -3.73 11.18 -2.62
C GLN A 83 -3.09 11.52 -1.27
N ILE A 84 -2.83 12.80 -1.00
CA ILE A 84 -2.32 13.30 0.29
C ILE A 84 -3.33 12.99 1.40
N GLN A 85 -4.62 13.26 1.18
CA GLN A 85 -5.66 12.93 2.14
C GLN A 85 -5.66 11.43 2.46
N VAL A 86 -5.61 10.56 1.45
CA VAL A 86 -5.54 9.11 1.65
C VAL A 86 -4.30 8.73 2.46
N ARG A 87 -3.11 9.20 2.07
CA ARG A 87 -1.85 8.95 2.78
C ARG A 87 -1.98 9.26 4.27
N ASP A 88 -2.48 10.45 4.61
CA ASP A 88 -2.53 10.91 6.00
C ASP A 88 -3.51 10.10 6.85
N HIS A 89 -4.60 9.59 6.25
CA HIS A 89 -5.55 8.72 6.94
C HIS A 89 -5.01 7.29 7.08
N LEU A 90 -4.35 6.76 6.05
CA LEU A 90 -3.69 5.45 6.12
C LEU A 90 -2.56 5.43 7.15
N LEU A 91 -1.78 6.52 7.25
CA LEU A 91 -0.76 6.66 8.31
C LEU A 91 -1.40 6.67 9.69
N ARG A 92 -2.49 7.43 9.89
CA ARG A 92 -3.22 7.44 11.16
C ARG A 92 -3.78 6.06 11.52
N TYR A 93 -4.27 5.29 10.54
CA TYR A 93 -4.73 3.92 10.74
C TYR A 93 -3.60 3.01 11.27
N LEU A 94 -2.41 3.08 10.67
CA LEU A 94 -1.25 2.30 11.12
C LEU A 94 -0.68 2.79 12.46
N GLN A 95 -0.74 4.10 12.74
CA GLN A 95 -0.32 4.67 14.01
C GLN A 95 -1.23 4.23 15.16
N HIS A 96 -2.54 4.21 14.94
CA HIS A 96 -3.47 3.65 15.91
C HIS A 96 -3.14 2.18 16.18
N SER A 97 -2.84 1.45 15.12
CA SER A 97 -2.45 0.05 15.18
C SER A 97 -1.14 -0.22 15.93
N THR A 98 -0.25 0.76 16.06
CA THR A 98 1.00 0.66 16.84
C THR A 98 0.92 1.35 18.21
N ALA A 99 -0.25 1.89 18.59
CA ALA A 99 -0.39 2.65 19.82
C ALA A 99 -0.27 1.77 21.09
N PRO A 100 0.33 2.29 22.18
CA PRO A 100 0.39 1.59 23.46
C PRO A 100 -1.00 1.20 23.97
N GLY A 101 -1.19 -0.05 24.39
CA GLY A 101 -2.45 -0.56 24.93
C GLY A 101 -3.38 -1.23 23.91
N VAL A 102 -3.06 -1.15 22.61
CA VAL A 102 -3.76 -1.96 21.59
C VAL A 102 -3.25 -3.39 21.66
N ARG A 103 -4.13 -4.33 22.05
CA ARG A 103 -3.79 -5.77 22.06
C ARG A 103 -3.67 -6.27 20.62
N ARG A 104 -2.43 -6.33 20.13
CA ARG A 104 -2.14 -6.89 18.81
C ARG A 104 -1.33 -8.18 18.90
N SER A 105 -1.59 -9.08 17.97
CA SER A 105 -0.60 -10.10 17.65
C SER A 105 0.66 -9.42 17.12
N SER A 106 1.83 -10.00 17.34
CA SER A 106 3.09 -9.52 16.79
C SER A 106 3.16 -9.56 15.25
N ASN A 107 2.13 -10.08 14.59
CA ASN A 107 2.08 -10.27 13.15
C ASN A 107 1.27 -9.16 12.47
N ILE A 108 1.78 -8.74 11.31
CA ILE A 108 1.09 -7.85 10.38
C ILE A 108 -0.15 -8.57 9.81
N THR A 109 -1.32 -7.94 9.89
CA THR A 109 -2.57 -8.52 9.38
C THR A 109 -2.68 -8.37 7.85
N PRO A 110 -3.57 -9.13 7.18
CA PRO A 110 -3.84 -8.91 5.75
C PRO A 110 -4.33 -7.48 5.44
N VAL A 111 -5.12 -6.87 6.34
CA VAL A 111 -5.58 -5.49 6.20
C VAL A 111 -4.40 -4.52 6.30
N ASP A 112 -3.49 -4.72 7.27
CA ASP A 112 -2.29 -3.89 7.41
C ASP A 112 -1.45 -3.90 6.15
N ARG A 113 -1.24 -5.09 5.55
CA ARG A 113 -0.48 -5.21 4.29
C ARG A 113 -1.14 -4.42 3.17
N LEU A 114 -2.47 -4.49 3.03
CA LEU A 114 -3.17 -3.70 2.02
C LEU A 114 -3.04 -2.20 2.28
N VAL A 115 -3.08 -1.76 3.54
CA VAL A 115 -2.86 -0.37 3.92
C VAL A 115 -1.42 0.07 3.62
N CYS A 116 -0.42 -0.76 3.94
CA CYS A 116 0.98 -0.51 3.61
C CYS A 116 1.19 -0.38 2.10
N LEU A 117 0.54 -1.22 1.30
CA LEU A 117 0.57 -1.12 -0.16
C LEU A 117 -0.14 0.15 -0.67
N GLY A 118 -1.25 0.55 -0.04
CA GLY A 118 -1.90 1.84 -0.31
C GLY A 118 -0.96 3.02 -0.03
N LEU A 119 -0.21 2.98 1.07
CA LEU A 119 0.82 3.98 1.39
C LEU A 119 1.97 3.96 0.39
N ALA A 120 2.45 2.78 -0.01
CA ALA A 120 3.47 2.66 -1.04
C ALA A 120 3.02 3.32 -2.36
N SER A 121 1.76 3.10 -2.75
CA SER A 121 1.15 3.75 -3.91
C SER A 121 1.10 5.27 -3.73
N SER A 122 0.69 5.77 -2.56
CA SER A 122 0.68 7.21 -2.27
C SER A 122 2.08 7.82 -2.32
N VAL A 123 3.10 7.13 -1.81
CA VAL A 123 4.50 7.58 -1.86
C VAL A 123 4.97 7.75 -3.30
N VAL A 124 4.61 6.82 -4.18
CA VAL A 124 4.96 6.88 -5.61
C VAL A 124 4.24 8.02 -6.32
N HIS A 125 2.94 8.19 -6.07
CA HIS A 125 2.09 9.11 -6.84
C HIS A 125 2.09 10.57 -6.34
N ILE A 126 2.42 10.85 -5.06
CA ILE A 126 2.47 12.22 -4.52
C ILE A 126 3.82 12.87 -4.89
N LYS A 127 3.84 13.53 -6.05
CA LYS A 127 5.05 14.16 -6.62
C LYS A 127 5.70 15.17 -5.68
N SER A 128 4.92 15.99 -4.99
CA SER A 128 5.46 16.98 -4.03
C SER A 128 6.16 16.34 -2.82
N GLY A 129 5.90 15.05 -2.54
CA GLY A 129 6.40 14.32 -1.37
C GLY A 129 7.67 13.50 -1.60
N TRP A 130 8.19 13.39 -2.83
CA TRP A 130 9.29 12.48 -3.16
C TRP A 130 10.60 12.71 -2.38
N SER A 131 10.85 13.92 -1.89
CA SER A 131 12.03 14.21 -1.06
C SER A 131 11.83 13.89 0.43
N ALA A 132 10.58 13.91 0.91
CA ALA A 132 10.27 13.87 2.34
C ALA A 132 9.60 12.56 2.80
N TRP A 133 9.15 11.70 1.89
CA TRP A 133 8.36 10.51 2.23
C TRP A 133 9.03 9.59 3.26
N LYS A 134 10.35 9.38 3.18
CA LYS A 134 11.08 8.51 4.12
C LYS A 134 10.96 9.01 5.55
N GLN A 135 11.26 10.29 5.76
CA GLN A 135 11.21 10.89 7.07
C GLN A 135 9.77 10.85 7.61
N LEU A 136 8.78 11.18 6.78
CA LEU A 136 7.37 11.08 7.14
C LEU A 136 6.98 9.67 7.60
N LEU A 137 7.39 8.63 6.87
CA LEU A 137 7.10 7.24 7.25
C LEU A 137 7.82 6.83 8.54
N GLN A 138 9.09 7.22 8.68
CA GLN A 138 9.90 6.90 9.87
C GLN A 138 9.34 7.59 11.12
N ASP A 139 9.08 8.89 11.04
CA ASP A 139 8.50 9.66 12.14
C ASP A 139 7.12 9.09 12.53
N ALA A 140 6.31 8.73 11.54
CA ALA A 140 4.97 8.19 11.79
C ALA A 140 4.97 6.78 12.41
N LEU A 141 5.82 5.87 11.91
CA LEU A 141 5.77 4.45 12.28
C LEU A 141 6.78 4.06 13.38
N LEU A 142 7.85 4.84 13.56
CA LEU A 142 8.92 4.59 14.54
C LEU A 142 9.00 5.64 15.65
N GLY A 143 8.35 6.81 15.50
CA GLY A 143 8.52 7.96 16.40
C GLY A 143 8.05 7.76 17.85
N ASN A 144 7.16 6.80 18.12
CA ASN A 144 6.60 6.54 19.46
C ASN A 144 7.38 5.45 20.24
N SER A 145 8.71 5.43 20.14
CA SER A 145 9.54 4.28 20.54
C SER A 145 9.57 4.00 22.04
N ALA A 146 9.02 2.83 22.39
CA ALA A 146 9.73 1.83 23.16
C ALA A 146 9.45 0.46 22.50
N ALA A 147 10.38 -0.04 21.68
CA ALA A 147 10.37 -1.40 21.12
C ALA A 147 9.16 -1.80 20.24
N SER A 148 8.80 -1.01 19.23
CA SER A 148 7.77 -1.40 18.25
C SER A 148 8.41 -2.18 17.08
N SER A 149 8.70 -3.47 17.29
CA SER A 149 9.04 -4.41 16.20
C SER A 149 7.99 -4.38 15.08
N VAL A 150 6.72 -4.17 15.46
CA VAL A 150 5.56 -4.02 14.56
C VAL A 150 5.69 -2.76 13.68
N GLY A 151 6.09 -1.61 14.22
CA GLY A 151 6.26 -0.38 13.45
C GLY A 151 7.37 -0.50 12.41
N LEU A 152 8.47 -1.18 12.77
CA LEU A 152 9.53 -1.52 11.82
C LEU A 152 9.03 -2.48 10.74
N GLN A 153 8.29 -3.53 11.10
CA GLN A 153 7.68 -4.44 10.12
C GLN A 153 6.73 -3.70 9.18
N LEU A 154 5.87 -2.81 9.67
CA LEU A 154 4.97 -1.99 8.84
C LEU A 154 5.76 -1.08 7.89
N LEU A 155 6.83 -0.46 8.37
CA LEU A 155 7.71 0.35 7.52
C LEU A 155 8.32 -0.51 6.40
N LEU A 156 8.82 -1.70 6.74
CA LEU A 156 9.38 -2.64 5.76
C LEU A 156 8.31 -3.12 4.75
N GLU A 157 7.08 -3.37 5.18
CA GLU A 157 5.96 -3.71 4.29
C GLU A 157 5.64 -2.56 3.31
N VAL A 158 5.67 -1.30 3.76
CA VAL A 158 5.52 -0.14 2.86
C VAL A 158 6.70 -0.08 1.87
N LEU A 159 7.93 -0.19 2.37
CA LEU A 159 9.13 -0.15 1.53
C LEU A 159 9.07 -1.26 0.47
N ALA A 160 8.73 -2.49 0.85
CA ALA A 160 8.60 -3.62 -0.06
C ALA A 160 7.61 -3.35 -1.20
N GLY A 161 6.55 -2.58 -0.97
CA GLY A 161 5.54 -2.25 -1.98
C GLY A 161 5.99 -1.26 -3.05
N ILE A 162 6.90 -0.33 -2.73
CA ILE A 162 7.24 0.81 -3.60
C ILE A 162 7.72 0.37 -5.00
N PRO A 163 8.65 -0.59 -5.17
CA PRO A 163 9.08 -1.03 -6.50
C PRO A 163 7.95 -1.57 -7.38
N GLY A 164 7.00 -2.31 -6.79
CA GLY A 164 5.84 -2.83 -7.51
C GLY A 164 4.90 -1.73 -7.98
N GLU A 165 4.67 -0.71 -7.16
CA GLU A 165 3.85 0.45 -7.52
C GLU A 165 4.52 1.31 -8.60
N LEU A 166 5.86 1.47 -8.54
CA LEU A 166 6.64 2.12 -9.61
C LEU A 166 6.52 1.36 -10.94
N TYR A 167 6.71 0.03 -10.91
CA TYR A 167 6.58 -0.81 -12.09
C TYR A 167 5.18 -0.72 -12.70
N SER A 168 4.15 -0.73 -11.85
CA SER A 168 2.75 -0.56 -12.29
C SER A 168 2.54 0.80 -12.95
N ALA A 169 3.00 1.89 -12.33
CA ALA A 169 2.88 3.23 -12.87
C ALA A 169 3.58 3.36 -14.24
N CYS A 170 4.79 2.83 -14.37
CA CYS A 170 5.52 2.80 -15.64
C CYS A 170 4.79 1.96 -16.70
N SER A 171 4.33 0.76 -16.34
CA SER A 171 3.63 -0.15 -17.27
C SER A 171 2.32 0.44 -17.77
N THR A 172 1.53 1.08 -16.90
CA THR A 172 0.29 1.77 -17.27
C THR A 172 0.56 2.90 -18.25
N ALA A 173 1.59 3.72 -18.02
CA ALA A 173 1.94 4.80 -18.93
C ALA A 173 2.39 4.27 -20.31
N ALA A 174 3.19 3.20 -20.34
CA ALA A 174 3.60 2.54 -21.57
C ALA A 174 2.42 1.98 -22.37
N LEU A 175 1.49 1.27 -21.71
CA LEU A 175 0.30 0.70 -22.33
C LEU A 175 -0.64 1.74 -22.95
N HIS A 176 -0.74 2.92 -22.33
CA HIS A 176 -1.61 4.00 -22.80
C HIS A 176 -0.91 4.97 -23.77
N GLY A 177 0.35 4.70 -24.15
CA GLY A 177 1.09 5.54 -25.09
C GLY A 177 1.22 7.00 -24.64
N LEU A 178 1.15 7.23 -23.32
CA LEU A 178 1.22 8.57 -22.76
C LEU A 178 2.69 9.04 -22.81
N ASP A 179 2.93 10.22 -23.36
CA ASP A 179 4.25 10.87 -23.36
C ASP A 179 4.60 11.43 -21.98
N VAL A 180 4.71 10.53 -20.99
CA VAL A 180 5.01 10.81 -19.58
C VAL A 180 6.47 10.54 -19.26
N ALA A 181 7.29 10.25 -20.28
CA ALA A 181 8.67 9.80 -20.13
C ALA A 181 9.52 10.70 -19.21
N PRO A 182 9.45 12.05 -19.29
CA PRO A 182 10.24 12.91 -18.40
C PRO A 182 9.83 12.80 -16.92
N HIS A 183 8.52 12.68 -16.66
CA HIS A 183 8.00 12.59 -15.31
C HIS A 183 8.27 11.22 -14.68
N LEU A 184 8.09 10.14 -15.43
CA LEU A 184 8.43 8.78 -14.98
C LEU A 184 9.94 8.63 -14.75
N HIS A 185 10.77 9.24 -15.61
CA HIS A 185 12.21 9.28 -15.41
C HIS A 185 12.60 9.96 -14.12
N SER A 186 12.03 11.14 -13.86
CA SER A 186 12.24 11.84 -12.60
C SER A 186 11.79 11.01 -11.40
N MET A 187 10.63 10.36 -11.47
CA MET A 187 10.12 9.48 -10.41
C MET A 187 11.09 8.34 -10.11
N VAL A 188 11.45 7.54 -11.12
CA VAL A 188 12.34 6.39 -10.97
C VAL A 188 13.71 6.81 -10.44
N GLN A 189 14.30 7.89 -10.96
CA GLN A 189 15.58 8.40 -10.47
C GLN A 189 15.53 8.80 -8.99
N GLN A 190 14.44 9.45 -8.55
CA GLN A 190 14.27 9.81 -7.15
C GLN A 190 14.29 8.57 -6.26
N PHE A 191 13.55 7.51 -6.58
CA PHE A 191 13.54 6.28 -5.77
C PHE A 191 14.84 5.47 -5.88
N GLN A 192 15.45 5.41 -7.06
CA GLN A 192 16.77 4.77 -7.23
C GLN A 192 17.85 5.43 -6.37
N SER A 193 17.83 6.76 -6.26
CA SER A 193 18.77 7.49 -5.38
C SER A 193 18.62 7.09 -3.89
N GLN A 194 17.47 6.53 -3.50
CA GLN A 194 17.21 6.07 -2.13
C GLN A 194 17.53 4.59 -1.91
N LYS A 195 17.84 3.82 -2.95
CA LYS A 195 18.08 2.38 -2.88
C LYS A 195 19.12 2.01 -1.82
N LEU A 196 20.28 2.68 -1.82
CA LEU A 196 21.35 2.39 -0.85
C LEU A 196 20.89 2.58 0.61
N HIS A 197 20.10 3.61 0.89
CA HIS A 197 19.55 3.84 2.23
C HIS A 197 18.56 2.75 2.66
N VAL A 198 17.71 2.29 1.73
CA VAL A 198 16.76 1.20 1.98
C VAL A 198 17.50 -0.11 2.25
N ILE A 199 18.51 -0.43 1.45
CA ILE A 199 19.35 -1.63 1.64
C ILE A 199 20.10 -1.58 2.97
N GLN A 200 20.62 -0.42 3.37
CA GLN A 200 21.27 -0.27 4.68
C GLN A 200 20.30 -0.57 5.84
N LEU A 201 19.07 -0.04 5.80
CA LEU A 201 18.03 -0.34 6.79
C LEU A 201 17.70 -1.84 6.86
N VAL A 202 17.63 -2.51 5.71
CA VAL A 202 17.41 -3.95 5.62
C VAL A 202 18.55 -4.72 6.29
N LEU A 203 19.80 -4.39 5.99
CA LEU A 203 20.97 -5.05 6.57
C LEU A 203 21.01 -4.87 8.10
N ASP A 204 20.71 -3.67 8.58
CA ASP A 204 20.66 -3.39 10.01
C ASP A 204 19.52 -4.15 10.69
N THR A 205 18.36 -4.26 10.03
CA THR A 205 17.23 -5.07 10.51
C THR A 205 17.61 -6.55 10.61
N LEU A 206 18.22 -7.12 9.56
CA LEU A 206 18.63 -8.54 9.55
C LEU A 206 19.64 -8.88 10.65
N ARG A 207 20.49 -7.92 11.02
CA ARG A 207 21.48 -8.09 12.09
C ARG A 207 20.89 -7.98 13.50
N SER A 208 19.85 -7.17 13.67
CA SER A 208 19.41 -6.74 15.02
C SER A 208 17.99 -7.16 15.40
N MET A 209 17.13 -7.51 14.43
CA MET A 209 15.69 -7.72 14.63
C MET A 209 15.18 -8.97 13.89
N PRO A 210 15.38 -10.19 14.46
CA PRO A 210 14.97 -11.45 13.83
C PRO A 210 13.49 -11.50 13.44
N ASP A 211 12.62 -10.93 14.26
CA ASP A 211 11.16 -10.91 14.04
C ASP A 211 10.75 -10.13 12.78
N ALA A 212 11.61 -9.23 12.30
CA ALA A 212 11.38 -8.44 11.09
C ALA A 212 12.17 -8.97 9.87
N ALA A 213 12.93 -10.05 10.03
CA ALA A 213 13.84 -10.56 9.00
C ALA A 213 13.11 -10.94 7.71
N THR A 214 11.95 -11.60 7.80
CA THR A 214 11.16 -11.96 6.61
C THR A 214 10.72 -10.72 5.83
N ALA A 215 10.21 -9.68 6.52
CA ALA A 215 9.83 -8.43 5.86
C ALA A 215 11.06 -7.74 5.23
N ALA A 216 12.20 -7.73 5.93
CA ALA A 216 13.45 -7.17 5.42
C ALA A 216 13.96 -7.91 4.17
N LEU A 217 13.84 -9.25 4.11
CA LEU A 217 14.20 -10.03 2.93
C LEU A 217 13.26 -9.76 1.74
N VAL A 218 11.97 -9.53 1.98
CA VAL A 218 11.03 -9.12 0.91
C VAL A 218 11.40 -7.74 0.37
N VAL A 219 11.80 -6.80 1.23
CA VAL A 219 12.34 -5.50 0.78
C VAL A 219 13.60 -5.71 -0.08
N LEU A 220 14.53 -6.55 0.36
CA LEU A 220 15.74 -6.86 -0.41
C LEU A 220 15.41 -7.44 -1.79
N GLN A 221 14.47 -8.38 -1.85
CA GLN A 221 14.01 -8.99 -3.09
C GLN A 221 13.42 -7.95 -4.04
N ASN A 222 12.59 -7.03 -3.54
CA ASN A 222 11.87 -6.07 -4.38
C ASN A 222 12.72 -4.86 -4.77
N TRP A 223 13.68 -4.46 -3.94
CA TRP A 223 14.64 -3.38 -4.23
C TRP A 223 15.93 -3.88 -4.88
N GLY A 224 15.98 -5.16 -5.24
CA GLY A 224 17.07 -5.81 -5.96
C GLY A 224 17.38 -5.15 -7.30
N HIS A 225 18.41 -5.65 -7.98
CA HIS A 225 18.83 -5.11 -9.28
C HIS A 225 17.77 -5.33 -10.37
N ASP A 226 17.10 -6.48 -10.37
CA ASP A 226 16.26 -6.93 -11.48
C ASP A 226 14.77 -6.55 -11.33
N THR A 227 14.37 -6.06 -10.16
CA THR A 227 12.96 -5.74 -9.83
C THR A 227 12.68 -4.24 -9.80
N MET A 228 13.71 -3.41 -9.62
CA MET A 228 13.56 -1.96 -9.63
C MET A 228 13.65 -1.46 -11.08
N PRO A 229 12.66 -0.73 -11.61
CA PRO A 229 12.71 -0.26 -12.99
C PRO A 229 13.94 0.61 -13.23
N LEU A 230 14.68 0.33 -14.31
CA LEU A 230 15.79 1.14 -14.84
C LEU A 230 15.31 1.83 -16.11
N LEU A 231 15.36 3.16 -16.15
CA LEU A 231 15.05 3.95 -17.37
C LEU A 231 16.33 4.23 -18.16
N CYS A 232 17.00 3.16 -18.56
CA CYS A 232 17.99 3.12 -19.63
C CYS A 232 17.70 1.83 -20.41
N VAL A 233 17.28 1.96 -21.67
CA VAL A 233 16.93 0.85 -22.60
C VAL A 233 15.52 0.29 -22.41
N GLU A 234 14.76 0.35 -23.50
CA GLU A 234 13.47 -0.28 -23.81
C GLU A 234 12.72 -0.94 -22.63
N PHE A 235 11.71 -0.23 -22.11
CA PHE A 235 10.74 -0.80 -21.17
C PHE A 235 10.05 -2.01 -21.80
N GLY A 236 10.47 -3.22 -21.40
CA GLY A 236 9.82 -4.47 -21.83
C GLY A 236 10.72 -5.68 -22.06
N LEU A 237 12.07 -5.56 -22.01
CA LEU A 237 12.94 -6.70 -22.39
C LEU A 237 14.01 -7.14 -21.38
N HIS A 238 14.29 -6.42 -20.28
CA HIS A 238 15.38 -6.81 -19.36
C HIS A 238 15.04 -7.87 -18.31
N CYS A 239 13.85 -8.50 -18.34
CA CYS A 239 13.57 -9.65 -17.46
C CYS A 239 14.33 -10.93 -17.87
N LEU A 240 15.16 -10.90 -18.92
CA LEU A 240 15.84 -12.07 -19.50
C LEU A 240 17.30 -11.85 -19.93
N ASP A 241 17.97 -10.77 -19.50
CA ASP A 241 19.43 -10.69 -19.71
C ASP A 241 20.18 -11.42 -18.59
N LEU A 242 20.28 -12.74 -18.73
CA LEU A 242 21.20 -13.59 -17.96
C LEU A 242 22.68 -13.42 -18.39
N ASN A 243 23.06 -12.26 -18.90
CA ASN A 243 24.35 -12.04 -19.57
C ASN A 243 25.34 -11.12 -18.83
N ASP A 244 25.10 -10.79 -17.57
CA ASP A 244 26.15 -10.16 -16.74
C ASP A 244 26.74 -11.19 -15.77
N GLY A 245 27.55 -12.07 -16.35
CA GLY A 245 28.60 -12.77 -15.63
C GLY A 245 29.81 -11.85 -15.47
N TYR A 246 29.97 -11.30 -14.26
CA TYR A 246 31.26 -10.88 -13.71
C TYR A 246 31.36 -11.30 -12.24
#